data_AF-A0A6F8SRY0-F1
#
_entry.id   AF-A0A6F8SRY0-F1
#
_cell.length_a   1.000
_cell.length_b   1.000
_cell.length_c   1.000
_cell.angle_alpha   90.00
_cell.angle_beta   90.00
_cell.angle_gamma   90.00
#
_symmetry.space_group_name_H-M   'P 1'
#
loop_
_entity.id
_entity.type
_entity.pdbx_description
1 polymer ?
#
loop_
_entity_poly.entity_id
_entity_poly.type
_entity_poly.pdbx_seq_one_letter_code
_entity_poly.pdbx_strand_id
1 'polypeptide(L)'
;MRLRQLSRGTLAAGAALLLSLPAQAQTSADWAAYDEVFERGAQHAQWWDAGWTGIYAASLAFDAYQSSEASDPDDRFDARVGVVKSALALGGMLTDRQPHQAALVEYERLKAQGELSGVQALGLSLAQAERERRGFEARVSSLVVNTVAGAVIAADGRERDGAINFATGMLINELHIWTQPNQASSAINRFQPARVSLGPITLEGEYALMVSPQQIGATWRY
;
A
#
# COMPACT_ATOMS: atom_id res chain seq x y z
N MET A 1 39.85 -18.31 -74.15
CA MET A 1 40.75 -18.84 -73.10
C MET A 1 40.22 -18.32 -71.76
N ARG A 2 39.70 -19.21 -70.90
CA ARG A 2 38.93 -18.90 -69.68
C ARG A 2 39.86 -18.77 -68.48
N LEU A 3 39.69 -17.72 -67.65
CA LEU A 3 40.23 -17.65 -66.30
C LEU A 3 39.09 -17.81 -65.28
N ARG A 4 39.28 -18.77 -64.38
CA ARG A 4 38.32 -19.30 -63.41
C ARG A 4 38.04 -18.29 -62.30
N GLN A 5 36.76 -17.99 -62.04
CA GLN A 5 36.35 -17.39 -60.77
C GLN A 5 36.27 -18.48 -59.69
N LEU A 6 36.97 -18.20 -58.59
CA LEU A 6 36.98 -19.00 -57.36
C LEU A 6 35.67 -18.82 -56.58
N SER A 7 35.24 -19.95 -56.03
CA SER A 7 34.16 -20.16 -55.08
C SER A 7 34.12 -19.17 -53.91
N ARG A 8 32.91 -18.72 -53.55
CA ARG A 8 32.55 -18.36 -52.18
C ARG A 8 31.25 -19.04 -51.80
N GLY A 9 31.38 -20.18 -51.14
CA GLY A 9 30.31 -20.80 -50.39
C GLY A 9 30.35 -20.34 -48.94
N THR A 10 29.15 -20.11 -48.40
CA THR A 10 28.72 -20.24 -46.98
C THR A 10 29.42 -19.39 -45.92
N LEU A 11 28.62 -18.54 -45.25
CA LEU A 11 28.24 -18.68 -43.83
C LEU A 11 27.54 -17.39 -43.37
N ALA A 12 26.21 -17.41 -43.28
CA ALA A 12 25.45 -16.35 -42.60
C ALA A 12 24.18 -16.95 -42.00
N ALA A 13 24.34 -17.74 -40.92
CA ALA A 13 23.22 -18.29 -40.16
C ALA A 13 23.41 -18.22 -38.63
N GLY A 14 24.30 -17.34 -38.14
CA GLY A 14 24.68 -17.29 -36.71
C GLY A 14 24.24 -16.06 -35.91
N ALA A 15 23.71 -15.00 -36.54
CA ALA A 15 23.61 -13.69 -35.90
C ALA A 15 22.22 -13.32 -35.30
N ALA A 16 21.19 -14.16 -35.46
CA ALA A 16 19.81 -13.80 -35.05
C ALA A 16 19.40 -14.23 -33.63
N LEU A 17 20.24 -14.99 -32.90
CA LEU A 17 19.86 -15.61 -31.61
C LEU A 17 20.25 -14.80 -30.36
N LEU A 18 20.99 -13.70 -30.49
CA LEU A 18 21.53 -12.96 -29.34
C LEU A 18 20.75 -11.69 -28.94
N LEU A 19 19.75 -11.27 -29.74
CA LEU A 19 18.97 -10.05 -29.49
C LEU A 19 17.64 -10.28 -28.75
N SER A 20 17.15 -11.52 -28.68
CA SER A 20 15.87 -11.85 -28.01
C SER A 20 16.01 -12.12 -26.51
N LEU A 21 17.19 -12.58 -26.05
CA LEU A 21 17.49 -12.83 -24.64
C LEU A 21 17.34 -11.62 -23.70
N PRO A 22 17.82 -10.40 -24.04
CA PRO A 22 17.72 -9.26 -23.12
C PRO A 22 16.27 -8.79 -22.91
N ALA A 23 15.41 -8.86 -23.93
CA ALA A 23 14.00 -8.42 -23.82
C ALA A 23 13.16 -9.34 -22.93
N GLN A 24 13.43 -10.65 -22.96
CA GLN A 24 12.77 -11.65 -22.12
C GLN A 24 13.23 -11.53 -20.65
N ALA A 25 14.51 -11.23 -20.42
CA ALA A 25 15.04 -10.97 -19.09
C ALA A 25 14.44 -9.69 -18.47
N GLN A 26 14.32 -8.60 -19.26
CA GLN A 26 13.73 -7.34 -18.83
C GLN A 26 12.26 -7.50 -18.41
N THR A 27 11.45 -8.14 -19.26
CA THR A 27 10.02 -8.38 -18.96
C THR A 27 9.84 -9.28 -17.74
N SER A 28 10.64 -10.33 -17.58
CA SER A 28 10.59 -11.19 -16.38
C SER A 28 10.93 -10.45 -15.09
N ALA A 29 11.87 -9.50 -15.14
CA ALA A 29 12.24 -8.66 -14.01
C ALA A 29 11.16 -7.63 -13.66
N ASP A 30 10.47 -7.07 -14.66
CA ASP A 30 9.34 -6.17 -14.46
C ASP A 30 8.16 -6.85 -13.79
N TRP A 31 7.81 -8.07 -14.23
CA TRP A 31 6.74 -8.86 -13.60
C TRP A 31 7.03 -9.22 -12.14
N ALA A 32 8.28 -9.60 -11.84
CA ALA A 32 8.70 -9.91 -10.46
C ALA A 32 8.60 -8.69 -9.52
N ALA A 33 8.85 -7.49 -10.03
CA ALA A 33 8.68 -6.27 -9.25
C ALA A 33 7.20 -5.98 -8.93
N TYR A 34 6.30 -6.24 -9.89
CA TYR A 34 4.85 -6.12 -9.65
C TYR A 34 4.32 -7.21 -8.73
N ASP A 35 4.79 -8.46 -8.87
CA ASP A 35 4.47 -9.56 -7.95
C ASP A 35 4.74 -9.15 -6.51
N GLU A 36 5.93 -8.60 -6.25
CA GLU A 36 6.29 -8.07 -4.94
C GLU A 36 5.31 -7.01 -4.42
N VAL A 37 4.88 -6.07 -5.27
CA VAL A 37 4.00 -4.97 -4.86
C VAL A 37 2.61 -5.48 -4.51
N PHE A 38 2.00 -6.28 -5.40
CA PHE A 38 0.61 -6.71 -5.24
C PHE A 38 0.49 -7.85 -4.21
N GLU A 39 1.37 -8.86 -4.25
CA GLU A 39 1.31 -9.99 -3.32
C GLU A 39 1.65 -9.55 -1.88
N ARG A 40 2.75 -8.83 -1.68
CA ARG A 40 3.11 -8.37 -0.32
C ARG A 40 2.15 -7.30 0.16
N GLY A 41 1.64 -6.44 -0.73
CA GLY A 41 0.62 -5.46 -0.40
C GLY A 41 -0.65 -6.13 0.12
N ALA A 42 -1.15 -7.14 -0.58
CA ALA A 42 -2.33 -7.91 -0.19
C ALA A 42 -2.12 -8.70 1.10
N GLN A 43 -0.95 -9.34 1.26
CA GLN A 43 -0.62 -10.08 2.48
C GLN A 43 -0.52 -9.14 3.69
N HIS A 44 0.16 -8.01 3.54
CA HIS A 44 0.25 -7.01 4.61
C HIS A 44 -1.14 -6.46 4.96
N ALA A 45 -1.96 -6.11 3.97
CA ALA A 45 -3.33 -5.66 4.19
C ALA A 45 -4.15 -6.68 4.99
N GLN A 46 -4.03 -7.98 4.68
CA GLN A 46 -4.74 -9.02 5.40
C GLN A 46 -4.32 -9.10 6.87
N TRP A 47 -3.02 -9.08 7.16
CA TRP A 47 -2.51 -9.10 8.53
C TRP A 47 -2.87 -7.84 9.31
N TRP A 48 -2.79 -6.69 8.65
CA TRP A 48 -3.17 -5.41 9.21
C TRP A 48 -4.67 -5.39 9.56
N ASP A 49 -5.54 -5.79 8.63
CA ASP A 49 -6.99 -5.89 8.84
C ASP A 49 -7.31 -6.84 9.99
N ALA A 50 -6.71 -8.04 10.00
CA ALA A 50 -6.93 -9.03 11.05
C ALA A 50 -6.43 -8.54 12.43
N GLY A 51 -5.26 -7.89 12.47
CA GLY A 51 -4.67 -7.35 13.69
C GLY A 51 -5.54 -6.27 14.33
N TRP A 52 -5.94 -5.26 13.55
CA TRP A 52 -6.77 -4.16 14.04
C TRP A 52 -8.20 -4.59 14.35
N THR A 53 -8.78 -5.47 13.53
CA THR A 53 -10.07 -6.10 13.83
C THR A 53 -10.01 -6.85 15.16
N GLY A 54 -8.94 -7.63 15.39
CA GLY A 54 -8.74 -8.37 16.63
C GLY A 54 -8.63 -7.46 17.86
N ILE A 55 -7.85 -6.37 17.75
CA ILE A 55 -7.73 -5.36 18.81
C ILE A 55 -9.10 -4.75 19.13
N TYR A 56 -9.84 -4.27 18.13
CA TYR A 56 -11.14 -3.64 18.37
C TYR A 56 -12.21 -4.61 18.86
N ALA A 57 -12.21 -5.86 18.39
CA ALA A 57 -13.10 -6.90 18.89
C ALA A 57 -12.81 -7.27 20.35
N ALA A 58 -11.53 -7.39 20.72
CA ALA A 58 -11.12 -7.65 22.09
C ALA A 58 -11.49 -6.49 23.02
N SER A 59 -11.22 -5.25 22.61
CA SER A 59 -11.63 -4.06 23.36
C SER A 59 -13.14 -3.99 23.54
N LEU A 60 -13.92 -4.26 22.48
CA LEU A 60 -15.37 -4.30 22.56
C LEU A 60 -15.86 -5.33 23.59
N ALA A 61 -15.29 -6.55 23.58
CA ALA A 61 -15.66 -7.59 24.51
C ALA A 61 -15.29 -7.22 25.96
N PHE A 62 -14.11 -6.66 26.17
CA PHE A 62 -13.64 -6.20 27.48
C PHE A 62 -14.51 -5.06 28.02
N ASP A 63 -14.77 -4.04 27.20
CA ASP A 63 -15.59 -2.90 27.56
C ASP A 63 -17.05 -3.32 27.82
N ALA A 64 -17.59 -4.25 27.03
CA ALA A 64 -18.93 -4.78 27.26
C ALA A 64 -19.03 -5.49 28.62
N TYR A 65 -18.04 -6.31 28.95
CA TYR A 65 -17.95 -6.96 30.26
C TYR A 65 -17.85 -5.94 31.39
N GLN A 66 -16.92 -4.99 31.32
CA GLN A 66 -16.73 -3.94 32.33
C GLN A 66 -17.98 -3.06 32.49
N SER A 67 -18.69 -2.75 31.40
CA SER A 67 -19.90 -1.92 31.45
C SER A 67 -21.03 -2.53 32.29
N SER A 68 -21.02 -3.86 32.45
CA SER A 68 -21.97 -4.63 33.23
C SER A 68 -21.44 -4.96 34.63
N GLU A 69 -20.19 -5.44 34.72
CA GLU A 69 -19.66 -6.09 35.92
C GLU A 69 -18.81 -5.18 36.81
N ALA A 70 -18.33 -4.04 36.29
CA ALA A 70 -17.50 -3.15 37.10
C ALA A 70 -18.29 -2.64 38.31
N SER A 71 -17.66 -2.67 39.49
CA SER A 71 -18.29 -2.25 40.74
C SER A 71 -18.44 -0.72 40.82
N ASP A 72 -17.48 0.01 40.24
CA ASP A 72 -17.43 1.47 40.22
C ASP A 72 -18.37 2.05 39.15
N PRO A 73 -19.27 2.99 39.49
CA PRO A 73 -20.07 3.72 38.51
C PRO A 73 -19.28 4.38 37.38
N ASP A 74 -18.10 4.94 37.68
CA ASP A 74 -17.29 5.69 36.73
C ASP A 74 -16.63 4.73 35.73
N ASP A 75 -16.12 3.59 36.20
CA ASP A 75 -15.59 2.53 35.34
C ASP A 75 -16.67 1.97 34.41
N ARG A 76 -17.90 1.79 34.90
CA ARG A 76 -19.03 1.35 34.06
C ARG A 76 -19.36 2.39 33.00
N PHE A 77 -19.31 3.68 33.34
CA PHE A 77 -19.57 4.76 32.39
C PHE A 77 -18.50 4.78 31.29
N ASP A 78 -17.23 4.75 31.65
CA ASP A 78 -16.11 4.73 30.70
C ASP A 78 -16.16 3.51 29.79
N ALA A 79 -16.50 2.34 30.36
CA ALA A 79 -16.68 1.11 29.60
C ALA A 79 -17.83 1.22 28.58
N ARG A 80 -18.95 1.90 28.90
CA ARG A 80 -20.02 2.13 27.91
C ARG A 80 -19.56 3.02 26.77
N VAL A 81 -18.80 4.07 27.05
CA VAL A 81 -18.18 4.92 26.01
C VAL A 81 -17.22 4.07 25.16
N GLY A 82 -16.43 3.19 25.79
CA GLY A 82 -15.56 2.22 25.15
C GLY A 82 -16.28 1.27 24.20
N VAL A 83 -17.41 0.68 24.63
CA VAL A 83 -18.26 -0.18 23.78
C VAL A 83 -18.66 0.55 22.50
N VAL A 84 -19.15 1.79 22.60
CA VAL A 84 -19.58 2.56 21.42
C VAL A 84 -18.39 2.83 20.49
N LYS A 85 -17.24 3.24 21.03
CA LYS A 85 -16.02 3.48 20.23
C LYS A 85 -15.53 2.22 19.52
N SER A 86 -15.39 1.14 20.27
CA SER A 86 -14.88 -0.14 19.77
C SER A 86 -15.83 -0.73 18.73
N ALA A 87 -17.15 -0.60 18.91
CA ALA A 87 -18.14 -1.01 17.92
C ALA A 87 -18.07 -0.18 16.63
N LEU A 88 -17.91 1.15 16.73
CA LEU A 88 -17.74 2.01 15.55
C LEU A 88 -16.44 1.70 14.80
N ALA A 89 -15.33 1.52 15.52
CA ALA A 89 -14.04 1.18 14.93
C ALA A 89 -14.09 -0.19 14.22
N LEU A 90 -14.64 -1.20 14.90
CA LEU A 90 -14.83 -2.53 14.33
C LEU A 90 -15.77 -2.51 13.12
N GLY A 91 -16.87 -1.77 13.20
CA GLY A 91 -17.79 -1.55 12.08
C GLY A 91 -17.07 -0.94 10.88
N GLY A 92 -16.26 0.09 11.11
CA GLY A 92 -15.41 0.72 10.10
C GLY A 92 -14.49 -0.28 9.40
N MET A 93 -13.78 -1.13 10.15
CA MET A 93 -12.91 -2.17 9.58
C MET A 93 -13.66 -3.16 8.69
N LEU A 94 -14.91 -3.49 9.03
CA LEU A 94 -15.72 -4.44 8.26
C LEU A 94 -16.31 -3.83 6.98
N THR A 95 -16.62 -2.53 7.00
CA THR A 95 -17.21 -1.83 5.85
C THR A 95 -16.17 -1.25 4.90
N ASP A 96 -15.02 -0.82 5.42
CA ASP A 96 -13.99 -0.11 4.66
C ASP A 96 -12.71 -0.95 4.54
N ARG A 97 -12.82 -2.07 3.83
CA ARG A 97 -11.70 -3.01 3.63
C ARG A 97 -10.60 -2.43 2.76
N GLN A 98 -9.37 -2.87 3.02
CA GLN A 98 -8.21 -2.47 2.23
C GLN A 98 -8.35 -2.92 0.75
N PRO A 99 -8.01 -2.04 -0.22
CA PRO A 99 -8.19 -2.32 -1.64
C PRO A 99 -7.21 -3.37 -2.20
N HIS A 100 -6.17 -3.74 -1.44
CA HIS A 100 -5.04 -4.55 -1.90
C HIS A 100 -5.42 -5.95 -2.37
N GLN A 101 -6.42 -6.58 -1.75
CA GLN A 101 -6.90 -7.91 -2.18
C GLN A 101 -7.62 -7.85 -3.52
N ALA A 102 -8.47 -6.83 -3.74
CA ALA A 102 -9.11 -6.61 -5.02
C ALA A 102 -8.09 -6.28 -6.11
N ALA A 103 -7.07 -5.47 -5.76
CA ALA A 103 -5.97 -5.15 -6.65
C ALA A 103 -5.11 -6.38 -7.00
N LEU A 104 -4.86 -7.31 -6.07
CA LEU A 104 -4.15 -8.56 -6.38
C LEU A 104 -4.91 -9.43 -7.39
N VAL A 105 -6.22 -9.59 -7.20
CA VAL A 105 -7.07 -10.35 -8.14
C VAL A 105 -7.03 -9.73 -9.55
N GLU A 106 -7.14 -8.41 -9.64
CA GLU A 106 -7.08 -7.71 -10.92
C GLU A 106 -5.68 -7.76 -11.55
N TYR A 107 -4.64 -7.69 -10.72
CA TYR A 107 -3.25 -7.86 -11.16
C TYR A 107 -3.02 -9.22 -11.79
N GLU A 108 -3.46 -10.31 -11.15
CA GLU A 108 -3.32 -11.68 -11.68
C GLU A 108 -4.03 -11.82 -13.03
N ARG A 109 -5.21 -11.20 -13.18
CA ARG A 109 -5.97 -11.18 -14.43
C ARG A 109 -5.19 -10.48 -15.55
N LEU A 110 -4.65 -9.29 -15.29
CA LEU A 110 -3.87 -8.50 -16.25
C LEU A 110 -2.54 -9.18 -16.61
N LYS A 111 -1.88 -9.80 -15.63
CA LYS A 111 -0.67 -10.59 -15.82
C LYS A 111 -0.90 -11.77 -16.75
N ALA A 112 -1.99 -12.51 -16.56
CA ALA A 112 -2.35 -13.63 -17.44
C ALA A 112 -2.60 -13.20 -18.89
N GLN A 113 -3.00 -11.95 -19.11
CA GLN A 113 -3.23 -11.35 -20.43
C GLN A 113 -1.98 -10.68 -21.01
N GLY A 114 -0.92 -10.50 -20.22
CA GLY A 114 0.28 -9.77 -20.62
C GLY A 114 0.09 -8.26 -20.73
N GLU A 115 -0.95 -7.70 -20.10
CA GLU A 115 -1.33 -6.29 -20.21
C GLU A 115 -0.53 -5.39 -19.23
N LEU A 116 0.72 -5.11 -19.57
CA LEU A 116 1.62 -4.29 -18.74
C LEU A 116 1.07 -2.87 -18.45
N SER A 117 0.46 -2.21 -19.45
CA SER A 117 -0.12 -0.88 -19.28
C SER A 117 -1.29 -0.88 -18.29
N GLY A 118 -2.10 -1.94 -18.28
CA GLY A 118 -3.16 -2.13 -17.29
C GLY A 118 -2.61 -2.29 -15.88
N VAL A 119 -1.52 -3.04 -15.72
CA VAL A 119 -0.85 -3.23 -14.41
C VAL A 119 -0.26 -1.93 -13.89
N GLN A 120 0.33 -1.12 -14.77
CA GLN A 120 0.82 0.21 -14.41
C GLN A 120 -0.32 1.11 -13.91
N ALA A 121 -1.42 1.19 -14.66
CA ALA A 121 -2.59 1.97 -14.27
C ALA A 121 -3.19 1.50 -12.94
N LEU A 122 -3.29 0.18 -12.74
CA LEU A 122 -3.74 -0.41 -11.49
C LEU A 122 -2.82 -0.02 -10.33
N GLY A 123 -1.50 -0.10 -10.49
CA GLY A 123 -0.53 0.29 -9.48
C GLY A 123 -0.64 1.77 -9.08
N LEU A 124 -0.82 2.67 -10.06
CA LEU A 124 -1.06 4.10 -9.83
C LEU A 124 -2.35 4.32 -9.02
N SER A 125 -3.44 3.64 -9.39
CA SER A 125 -4.72 3.76 -8.69
C SER A 125 -4.65 3.25 -7.24
N LEU A 126 -3.96 2.12 -7.02
CA LEU A 126 -3.79 1.55 -5.68
C LEU A 126 -2.98 2.49 -4.79
N ALA A 127 -1.90 3.07 -5.32
CA ALA A 127 -1.11 4.03 -4.56
C ALA A 127 -1.85 5.33 -4.26
N GLN A 128 -2.71 5.80 -5.17
CA GLN A 128 -3.58 6.94 -4.87
C GLN A 128 -4.51 6.59 -3.70
N ALA A 129 -5.15 5.43 -3.73
CA ALA A 129 -6.01 4.97 -2.64
C ALA A 129 -5.26 4.85 -1.31
N GLU A 130 -4.02 4.34 -1.31
CA GLU A 130 -3.16 4.29 -0.12
C GLU A 130 -2.85 5.70 0.42
N ARG A 131 -2.56 6.67 -0.47
CA ARG A 131 -2.27 8.07 -0.07
C ARG A 131 -3.49 8.77 0.51
N GLU A 132 -4.67 8.56 -0.07
CA GLU A 132 -5.93 9.13 0.42
C GLU A 132 -6.24 8.61 1.82
N ARG A 133 -6.13 7.29 2.04
CA ARG A 133 -6.36 6.63 3.34
C ARG A 133 -5.36 7.07 4.42
N ARG A 134 -4.13 7.38 4.02
CA ARG A 134 -3.09 7.92 4.91
C ARG A 134 -3.06 9.46 4.94
N GLY A 135 -4.02 10.10 4.29
CA GLY A 135 -4.08 11.54 4.08
C GLY A 135 -4.51 12.33 5.31
N PHE A 136 -4.69 13.63 5.13
CA PHE A 136 -5.11 14.53 6.20
C PHE A 136 -6.56 14.29 6.64
N GLU A 137 -7.44 13.92 5.70
CA GLU A 137 -8.86 13.67 5.97
C GLU A 137 -9.09 12.54 6.99
N ALA A 138 -8.34 11.45 6.88
CA ALA A 138 -8.36 10.35 7.84
C ALA A 138 -7.94 10.77 9.26
N ARG A 139 -7.08 11.79 9.39
CA ARG A 139 -6.67 12.33 10.70
C ARG A 139 -7.71 13.26 11.30
N VAL A 140 -8.46 13.99 10.46
CA VAL A 140 -9.51 14.92 10.90
C VAL A 140 -10.72 14.19 11.47
N SER A 141 -11.17 13.10 10.82
CA SER A 141 -12.31 12.32 11.33
C SER A 141 -12.03 11.75 12.73
N SER A 142 -10.82 11.21 12.93
CA SER A 142 -10.38 10.70 14.22
C SER A 142 -10.28 11.80 15.28
N LEU A 143 -9.78 12.98 14.90
CA LEU A 143 -9.71 14.12 15.81
C LEU A 143 -11.11 14.52 16.30
N VAL A 144 -12.10 14.61 15.40
CA VAL A 144 -13.49 14.93 15.78
C VAL A 144 -14.06 13.87 16.74
N VAL A 145 -13.96 12.59 16.40
CA VAL A 145 -14.50 11.50 17.24
C VAL A 145 -13.84 11.47 18.62
N ASN A 146 -12.52 11.60 18.68
CA ASN A 146 -11.80 11.60 19.95
C ASN A 146 -12.06 12.87 20.77
N THR A 147 -12.21 14.04 20.15
CA THR A 147 -12.60 15.27 20.84
C THR A 147 -14.00 15.16 21.43
N VAL A 148 -14.98 14.65 20.67
CA VAL A 148 -16.35 14.45 21.16
C VAL A 148 -16.36 13.50 22.36
N ALA A 149 -15.66 12.38 22.28
CA ALA A 149 -15.62 11.44 23.38
C ALA A 149 -14.89 11.98 24.62
N GLY A 150 -13.76 12.66 24.43
CA GLY A 150 -13.06 13.32 25.52
C GLY A 150 -13.92 14.39 26.20
N ALA A 151 -14.72 15.13 25.42
CA ALA A 151 -15.67 16.11 25.94
C ALA A 151 -16.84 15.47 26.71
N VAL A 152 -17.33 14.31 26.27
CA VAL A 152 -18.38 13.56 26.99
C VAL A 152 -17.88 13.10 28.36
N ILE A 153 -16.64 12.61 28.45
CA ILE A 153 -16.03 12.22 29.73
C ILE A 153 -15.76 13.46 30.60
N ALA A 154 -15.28 14.56 30.01
CA ALA A 154 -15.03 15.80 30.74
C ALA A 154 -16.32 16.43 31.31
N ALA A 155 -17.46 16.30 30.62
CA ALA A 155 -18.76 16.81 31.07
C ALA A 155 -19.28 16.12 32.35
N ASP A 156 -18.69 14.99 32.73
CA ASP A 156 -18.97 14.24 33.97
C ASP A 156 -18.09 14.73 35.15
N GLY A 157 -17.41 15.87 35.00
CA GLY A 157 -16.51 16.44 36.03
C GLY A 157 -15.13 15.78 36.09
N ARG A 158 -14.76 14.99 35.07
CA ARG A 158 -13.51 14.24 34.97
C ARG A 158 -12.65 14.74 33.80
N GLU A 159 -12.28 16.03 33.79
CA GLU A 159 -11.61 16.64 32.63
C GLU A 159 -10.24 16.02 32.32
N ARG A 160 -9.51 15.61 33.36
CA ARG A 160 -8.22 14.91 33.21
C ARG A 160 -8.38 13.57 32.47
N ASP A 161 -9.42 12.81 32.79
CA ASP A 161 -9.66 11.50 32.19
C ASP A 161 -10.12 11.67 30.73
N GLY A 162 -10.94 12.69 30.46
CA GLY A 162 -11.29 13.09 29.09
C GLY A 162 -10.08 13.45 28.23
N ALA A 163 -9.11 14.18 28.80
CA ALA A 163 -7.87 14.55 28.11
C ALA A 163 -6.97 13.34 27.84
N ILE A 164 -6.84 12.41 28.81
CA ILE A 164 -6.10 11.15 28.63
C ILE A 164 -6.77 10.31 27.54
N ASN A 165 -8.09 10.18 27.57
CA ASN A 165 -8.86 9.42 26.58
C ASN A 165 -8.67 9.97 25.16
N PHE A 166 -8.69 11.30 25.01
CA PHE A 166 -8.36 11.97 23.76
C PHE A 166 -6.94 11.63 23.29
N ALA A 167 -5.94 11.79 24.15
CA ALA A 167 -4.54 11.56 23.80
C ALA A 167 -4.27 10.10 23.38
N THR A 168 -4.83 9.14 24.12
CA THR A 168 -4.74 7.72 23.80
C THR A 168 -5.44 7.41 22.48
N GLY A 169 -6.63 7.97 22.25
CA GLY A 169 -7.35 7.80 20.98
C GLY A 169 -6.56 8.32 19.78
N MET A 170 -5.91 9.48 19.94
CA MET A 170 -5.04 10.05 18.91
C MET A 170 -3.80 9.19 18.62
N LEU A 171 -3.17 8.65 19.67
CA LEU A 171 -2.02 7.74 19.52
C LEU A 171 -2.42 6.46 18.78
N ILE A 172 -3.52 5.83 19.18
CA ILE A 172 -4.04 4.62 18.53
C ILE A 172 -4.34 4.91 17.07
N ASN A 173 -4.94 6.06 16.76
CA ASN A 173 -5.21 6.47 15.39
C ASN A 173 -3.94 6.64 14.54
N GLU A 174 -2.90 7.29 15.07
CA GLU A 174 -1.66 7.45 14.31
C GLU A 174 -0.94 6.10 14.13
N LEU A 175 -0.98 5.20 15.12
CA LEU A 175 -0.47 3.84 14.96
C LEU A 175 -1.25 3.07 13.87
N HIS A 176 -2.56 3.20 13.86
CA HIS A 176 -3.45 2.60 12.86
C HIS A 176 -3.06 3.07 11.46
N ILE A 177 -2.95 4.38 11.24
CA ILE A 177 -2.55 4.98 9.96
C ILE A 177 -1.08 4.64 9.59
N TRP A 178 -0.17 4.69 10.56
CA TRP A 178 1.26 4.49 10.33
C TRP A 178 1.55 3.07 9.83
N THR A 179 0.87 2.08 10.45
CA THR A 179 1.00 0.67 10.12
C THR A 179 0.25 0.26 8.85
N GLN A 180 -0.57 1.14 8.25
CA GLN A 180 -1.30 0.79 7.03
C GLN A 180 -0.38 0.37 5.88
N PRO A 181 -0.80 -0.61 5.06
CA PRO A 181 -0.11 -0.96 3.82
C PRO A 181 0.16 0.25 2.92
N ASN A 182 1.33 0.28 2.30
CA ASN A 182 1.79 1.38 1.44
C ASN A 182 2.71 0.91 0.30
N GLN A 183 2.63 -0.38 -0.04
CA GLN A 183 3.57 -1.03 -0.95
C GLN A 183 3.51 -0.39 -2.33
N ALA A 184 2.32 -0.05 -2.83
CA ALA A 184 2.17 0.58 -4.15
C ALA A 184 2.72 2.01 -4.17
N SER A 185 2.41 2.81 -3.15
CA SER A 185 2.92 4.17 -2.99
C SER A 185 4.44 4.20 -2.86
N SER A 186 5.01 3.24 -2.14
CA SER A 186 6.47 3.08 -1.99
C SER A 186 7.15 2.67 -3.29
N ALA A 187 6.44 1.94 -4.17
CA ALA A 187 6.96 1.49 -5.45
C ALA A 187 6.93 2.62 -6.49
N ILE A 188 5.87 3.45 -6.53
CA ILE A 188 5.82 4.62 -7.42
C ILE A 188 6.83 5.69 -7.00
N ASN A 189 7.06 5.87 -5.70
CA ASN A 189 8.12 6.77 -5.27
C ASN A 189 9.51 6.27 -5.69
N ARG A 190 9.66 4.97 -5.98
CA ARG A 190 10.84 4.45 -6.66
C ARG A 190 10.80 4.79 -8.16
N PHE A 191 9.72 4.53 -8.89
CA PHE A 191 9.65 4.74 -10.35
C PHE A 191 8.89 6.02 -10.75
N GLN A 192 9.64 7.03 -11.20
CA GLN A 192 9.12 8.31 -11.68
C GLN A 192 9.08 8.35 -13.21
N PRO A 193 7.99 8.82 -13.83
CA PRO A 193 7.95 8.98 -15.28
C PRO A 193 8.95 10.05 -15.73
N ALA A 194 9.71 9.75 -16.77
CA ALA A 194 10.59 10.71 -17.42
C ALA A 194 10.54 10.56 -18.93
N ARG A 195 10.71 11.70 -19.59
CA ARG A 195 10.81 11.78 -21.05
C ARG A 195 12.23 12.16 -21.39
N VAL A 196 12.96 11.25 -22.04
CA VAL A 196 14.33 11.51 -22.50
C VAL A 196 14.32 11.67 -24.01
N SER A 197 14.75 12.85 -24.48
CA SER A 197 14.96 13.11 -25.91
C SER A 197 16.44 12.87 -26.25
N LEU A 198 16.71 11.88 -27.11
CA LEU A 198 18.02 11.66 -27.71
C LEU A 198 17.94 12.04 -29.20
N GLY A 199 18.27 13.30 -29.50
CA GLY A 199 18.11 13.85 -30.84
C GLY A 199 16.64 13.88 -31.26
N PRO A 200 16.25 13.32 -32.42
CA PRO A 200 14.85 13.30 -32.87
C PRO A 200 13.99 12.21 -32.19
N ILE A 201 14.58 11.33 -31.38
CA ILE A 201 13.87 10.22 -30.74
C ILE A 201 13.45 10.64 -29.34
N THR A 202 12.16 10.55 -29.07
CA THR A 202 11.58 10.73 -27.72
C THR A 202 11.33 9.34 -27.14
N LEU A 203 12.03 9.00 -26.07
CA LEU A 203 11.77 7.78 -25.30
C LEU A 203 10.95 8.16 -24.08
N GLU A 204 9.74 7.62 -24.00
CA GLU A 204 8.95 7.65 -22.76
C GLU A 204 9.38 6.46 -21.91
N GLY A 205 9.66 6.71 -20.64
CA GLY A 205 10.13 5.67 -19.72
C GLY A 205 9.94 6.10 -18.28
N GLU A 206 10.36 5.23 -17.38
CA GLU A 206 10.36 5.48 -15.95
C GLU A 206 11.79 5.37 -15.42
N TYR A 207 12.18 6.31 -14.57
CA TYR A 207 13.45 6.29 -13.86
C TYR A 207 13.24 6.03 -12.38
N ALA A 208 14.12 5.26 -11.78
CA ALA A 208 14.17 5.13 -10.32
C ALA A 208 15.54 5.50 -9.78
N LEU A 209 15.55 6.43 -8.83
CA LEU A 209 16.74 6.79 -8.06
C LEU A 209 16.97 5.73 -6.97
N MET A 210 18.06 4.98 -7.13
CA MET A 210 18.58 4.11 -6.09
C MET A 210 19.61 4.87 -5.26
N VAL A 211 19.28 5.13 -4.00
CA VAL A 211 20.23 5.71 -3.03
C VAL A 211 20.59 4.65 -2.01
N SER A 212 21.87 4.36 -1.88
CA SER A 212 22.44 3.52 -0.82
C SER A 212 23.64 4.23 -0.18
N PRO A 213 24.10 3.82 1.02
CA PRO A 213 25.19 4.51 1.72
C PRO A 213 26.51 4.54 0.93
N GLN A 214 26.68 3.66 -0.06
CA GLN A 214 27.90 3.55 -0.88
C GLN A 214 27.73 3.95 -2.35
N GLN A 215 26.50 4.16 -2.83
CA GLN A 215 26.24 4.50 -4.24
C GLN A 215 24.90 5.21 -4.45
N ILE A 216 24.89 6.18 -5.36
CA ILE A 216 23.70 6.78 -5.96
C ILE A 216 23.65 6.30 -7.41
N GLY A 217 22.58 5.62 -7.79
CA GLY A 217 22.33 5.12 -9.14
C GLY A 217 20.95 5.54 -9.64
N ALA A 218 20.77 5.56 -10.95
CA ALA A 218 19.46 5.68 -11.58
C ALA A 218 19.26 4.45 -12.46
N THR A 219 18.15 3.74 -12.28
CA THR A 219 17.71 2.71 -13.23
C THR A 219 16.66 3.31 -14.15
N TRP A 220 16.73 2.96 -15.43
CA TRP A 220 15.82 3.45 -16.47
C TRP A 220 15.12 2.25 -17.10
N ARG A 221 13.80 2.34 -17.26
CA ARG A 221 13.00 1.39 -18.04
C ARG A 221 12.15 2.12 -19.08
N TYR A 222 11.98 1.52 -20.25
CA TYR A 222 11.26 2.04 -21.41
C TYR A 222 10.23 1.00 -21.87
#